data_AF-A0A349K4F8-F1
#
_entry.id   AF-A0A349K4F8-F1
#
_cell.length_a   1.000
_cell.length_b   1.000
_cell.length_c   1.000
_cell.angle_alpha   90.00
_cell.angle_beta   90.00
_cell.angle_gamma   90.00
#
_symmetry.space_group_name_H-M   'P 1'
#
loop_
_entity.id
_entity.type
_entity.pdbx_description
1 polymer ?
#
loop_
_entity_poly.entity_id
_entity_poly.type
_entity_poly.pdbx_seq_one_letter_code
_entity_poly.pdbx_strand_id
1 'polypeptide(L)'
;MKLLIPTTFATGLSCLCSMALAAEGATPSAEAFEKVRAILEQNCLECHNPKKNKGKLRLNTHELTLKGGESGEVLVAGKPDESELLQRVMLAPDDDDLMPPLSEKSDREPLTVDQIAILKSWIEAGAPWPGGVTLAARPRPGVTEDPNVPDPDLAKLEVYPKSVTLETAADFHRVVVIGNYKDATARNVTEWAKFSLANPELASLEGSLLKPGTDGETILTIEFRGQKAEIPVTVKDAALPRPVSFQLDVMPILTSAGCNTGSCHGSARGQDGFMLSLF
;
A
#
# COMPACT_ATOMS: atom_id res chain seq x y z
N MET A 1 -21.24 -78.84 -45.96
CA MET A 1 -20.44 -78.33 -44.81
C MET A 1 -21.30 -77.26 -44.15
N LYS A 2 -22.04 -77.55 -43.06
CA LYS A 2 -21.65 -77.30 -41.63
C LYS A 2 -21.23 -75.82 -41.44
N LEU A 3 -21.84 -74.90 -40.66
CA LEU A 3 -22.52 -74.85 -39.34
C LEU A 3 -23.37 -73.52 -39.28
N LEU A 4 -24.59 -73.44 -38.72
CA LEU A 4 -24.99 -73.11 -37.31
C LEU A 4 -24.58 -71.70 -36.76
N ILE A 5 -25.56 -70.76 -36.69
CA ILE A 5 -26.14 -69.92 -35.56
C ILE A 5 -25.19 -69.49 -34.40
N PRO A 6 -25.30 -68.33 -33.65
CA PRO A 6 -26.44 -67.38 -33.43
C PRO A 6 -26.17 -65.86 -33.39
N THR A 7 -27.30 -65.15 -33.33
CA THR A 7 -27.64 -63.82 -32.80
C THR A 7 -27.09 -63.49 -31.40
N THR A 8 -26.59 -62.26 -31.20
CA THR A 8 -26.51 -61.59 -29.89
C THR A 8 -26.78 -60.08 -30.02
N PHE A 9 -27.74 -59.61 -29.23
CA PHE A 9 -28.03 -58.19 -28.96
C PHE A 9 -26.93 -57.61 -28.06
N ALA A 10 -26.46 -56.39 -28.35
CA ALA A 10 -25.68 -55.58 -27.41
C ALA A 10 -26.18 -54.13 -27.43
N THR A 11 -27.00 -53.81 -26.42
CA THR A 11 -27.27 -52.45 -25.94
C THR A 11 -26.04 -51.92 -25.19
N GLY A 12 -25.64 -50.66 -25.39
CA GLY A 12 -24.59 -50.08 -24.56
C GLY A 12 -24.15 -48.65 -24.89
N LEU A 13 -24.87 -47.69 -24.32
CA LEU A 13 -24.34 -46.49 -23.65
C LEU A 13 -23.51 -45.48 -24.49
N SER A 14 -24.21 -44.45 -24.98
CA SER A 14 -23.63 -43.18 -25.46
C SER A 14 -22.92 -42.47 -24.31
N CYS A 15 -21.59 -42.38 -24.39
CA CYS A 15 -20.75 -41.61 -23.46
C CYS A 15 -20.59 -40.19 -24.01
N LEU A 16 -21.43 -39.27 -23.53
CA LEU A 16 -21.24 -37.82 -23.71
C LEU A 16 -20.02 -37.40 -22.88
N CYS A 17 -18.87 -37.29 -23.54
CA CYS A 17 -17.65 -36.75 -22.96
C CYS A 17 -17.77 -35.22 -22.88
N SER A 18 -18.26 -34.72 -21.74
CA SER A 18 -18.15 -33.30 -21.38
C SER A 18 -16.67 -32.98 -21.13
N MET A 19 -16.04 -32.27 -22.06
CA MET A 19 -14.76 -31.62 -21.80
C MET A 19 -14.99 -30.47 -20.82
N ALA A 20 -14.76 -30.72 -19.54
CA ALA A 20 -14.62 -29.66 -18.55
C ALA A 20 -13.29 -28.95 -18.79
N LEU A 21 -13.37 -27.69 -19.19
CA LEU A 21 -12.23 -26.78 -19.23
C LEU A 21 -11.86 -26.46 -17.77
N ALA A 22 -10.80 -27.08 -17.27
CA ALA A 22 -10.23 -26.70 -15.98
C ALA A 22 -9.61 -25.31 -16.13
N ALA A 23 -10.17 -24.33 -15.42
CA ALA A 23 -9.44 -23.12 -15.13
C ALA A 23 -8.44 -23.45 -14.02
N GLU A 24 -7.15 -23.42 -14.31
CA GLU A 24 -6.09 -23.37 -13.29
C GLU A 24 -6.22 -22.08 -12.46
N GLY A 25 -7.15 -22.09 -11.51
CA GLY A 25 -7.11 -21.18 -10.37
C GLY A 25 -5.98 -21.64 -9.46
N ALA A 26 -5.07 -20.71 -9.10
CA ALA A 26 -4.07 -20.97 -8.07
C ALA A 26 -4.75 -21.58 -6.84
N THR A 27 -4.25 -22.73 -6.37
CA THR A 27 -4.79 -23.38 -5.18
C THR A 27 -4.70 -22.42 -3.98
N PRO A 28 -5.66 -22.45 -3.04
CA PRO A 28 -5.66 -21.58 -1.86
C PRO A 28 -4.33 -21.58 -1.08
N SER A 29 -3.55 -22.67 -1.18
CA SER A 29 -2.20 -22.79 -0.61
C SER A 29 -1.15 -21.89 -1.27
N ALA A 30 -1.27 -21.61 -2.57
CA ALA A 30 -0.31 -20.80 -3.31
C ALA A 30 -0.47 -19.30 -2.98
N GLU A 31 -1.72 -18.81 -2.93
CA GLU A 31 -1.98 -17.42 -2.52
C GLU A 31 -1.59 -17.17 -1.06
N ALA A 32 -1.90 -18.12 -0.17
CA ALA A 32 -1.49 -18.05 1.23
C ALA A 32 0.05 -18.02 1.37
N PHE A 33 0.76 -18.81 0.55
CA PHE A 33 2.22 -18.79 0.54
C PHE A 33 2.80 -17.47 0.05
N GLU A 34 2.19 -16.78 -0.93
CA GLU A 34 2.73 -15.49 -1.41
C GLU A 34 2.73 -14.41 -0.31
N LYS A 35 1.78 -14.43 0.63
CA LYS A 35 1.77 -13.54 1.81
C LYS A 35 2.92 -13.87 2.76
N VAL A 36 3.17 -15.15 3.00
CA VAL A 36 4.29 -15.64 3.84
C VAL A 36 5.62 -15.31 3.20
N ARG A 37 5.74 -15.53 1.88
CA ARG A 37 6.91 -15.22 1.08
C ARG A 37 7.31 -13.76 1.25
N ALA A 38 6.36 -12.84 1.14
CA ALA A 38 6.64 -11.41 1.34
C ALA A 38 7.26 -11.16 2.72
N ILE A 39 6.71 -11.75 3.78
CA ILE A 39 7.23 -11.60 5.15
C ILE A 39 8.66 -12.14 5.27
N LEU A 40 8.92 -13.36 4.78
CA LEU A 40 10.23 -14.00 4.87
C LEU A 40 11.30 -13.25 4.05
N GLU A 41 10.97 -12.86 2.82
CA GLU A 41 11.87 -12.14 1.93
C GLU A 41 12.26 -10.76 2.48
N GLN A 42 11.33 -10.10 3.15
CA GLN A 42 11.51 -8.75 3.68
C GLN A 42 12.20 -8.72 5.05
N ASN A 43 11.85 -9.66 5.94
CA ASN A 43 12.25 -9.55 7.36
C ASN A 43 13.33 -10.56 7.77
N CYS A 44 13.52 -11.65 7.02
CA CYS A 44 14.38 -12.76 7.45
C CYS A 44 15.61 -12.95 6.56
N LEU A 45 15.44 -12.82 5.23
CA LEU A 45 16.46 -13.20 4.26
C LEU A 45 17.64 -12.25 4.14
N GLU A 46 17.63 -11.10 4.78
CA GLU A 46 18.84 -10.26 4.83
C GLU A 46 19.95 -10.92 5.68
N CYS A 47 19.56 -11.71 6.69
CA CYS A 47 20.49 -12.37 7.63
C CYS A 47 20.51 -13.91 7.55
N HIS A 48 19.51 -14.54 6.93
CA HIS A 48 19.36 -15.99 6.82
C HIS A 48 19.33 -16.46 5.35
N ASN A 49 20.38 -16.13 4.60
CA ASN A 49 20.55 -16.40 3.17
C ASN A 49 21.85 -17.18 2.87
N PRO A 50 22.11 -17.53 1.58
CA PRO A 50 23.30 -18.28 1.23
C PRO A 50 24.64 -17.59 1.55
N LYS A 51 24.68 -16.25 1.50
CA LYS A 51 25.88 -15.43 1.73
C LYS A 51 26.08 -15.06 3.21
N LYS A 52 24.99 -14.87 3.95
CA LYS A 52 24.96 -14.50 5.37
C LYS A 52 23.95 -15.41 6.06
N ASN A 53 24.42 -16.26 6.95
CA ASN A 53 23.66 -17.33 7.60
C ASN A 53 23.80 -17.24 9.14
N LYS A 54 23.27 -16.16 9.73
CA LYS A 54 23.26 -16.00 11.19
C LYS A 54 22.57 -17.21 11.85
N GLY A 55 23.10 -17.68 12.97
CA GLY A 55 22.60 -18.88 13.67
C GLY A 55 22.66 -20.16 12.84
N LYS A 56 23.55 -20.23 11.82
CA LYS A 56 23.61 -21.28 10.78
C LYS A 56 22.28 -21.58 10.07
N LEU A 57 21.31 -20.69 10.17
CA LEU A 57 19.98 -20.85 9.61
C LEU A 57 19.92 -20.28 8.19
N ARG A 58 19.26 -21.00 7.28
CA ARG A 58 18.96 -20.59 5.92
C ARG A 58 17.48 -20.78 5.61
N LEU A 59 16.82 -19.70 5.23
CA LEU A 59 15.36 -19.68 4.99
C LEU A 59 14.99 -19.53 3.51
N ASN A 60 15.99 -19.58 2.61
CA ASN A 60 15.80 -19.30 1.19
C ASN A 60 15.18 -20.46 0.40
N THR A 61 15.02 -21.65 0.97
CA THR A 61 14.37 -22.81 0.34
C THR A 61 13.67 -23.64 1.40
N HIS A 62 12.58 -24.33 1.05
CA HIS A 62 11.83 -25.19 1.96
C HIS A 62 12.71 -26.20 2.72
N GLU A 63 13.58 -26.93 1.99
CA GLU A 63 14.46 -27.96 2.55
C GLU A 63 15.42 -27.40 3.61
N LEU A 64 16.01 -26.25 3.35
CA LEU A 64 16.91 -25.58 4.30
C LEU A 64 16.17 -25.00 5.52
N THR A 65 14.94 -24.52 5.34
CA THR A 65 14.09 -24.07 6.44
C THR A 65 13.76 -25.23 7.40
N LEU A 66 13.41 -26.40 6.85
CA LEU A 66 13.13 -27.60 7.64
C LEU A 66 14.38 -28.17 8.33
N LYS A 67 15.57 -27.98 7.74
CA LYS A 67 16.84 -28.38 8.37
C LYS A 67 17.13 -27.61 9.67
N GLY A 68 16.60 -26.39 9.82
CA GLY A 68 16.79 -25.58 11.01
C GLY A 68 18.19 -24.95 11.13
N GLY A 69 18.50 -24.46 12.34
CA GLY A 69 19.72 -23.71 12.65
C GLY A 69 20.43 -24.23 13.90
N GLU A 70 21.26 -23.38 14.52
CA GLU A 70 21.99 -23.69 15.76
C GLU A 70 21.06 -23.98 16.94
N SER A 71 19.86 -23.39 16.96
CA SER A 71 18.84 -23.60 17.98
C SER A 71 17.92 -24.80 17.70
N GLY A 72 18.17 -25.57 16.63
CA GLY A 72 17.35 -26.73 16.25
C GLY A 72 16.29 -26.41 15.20
N GLU A 73 15.13 -27.05 15.31
CA GLU A 73 14.03 -26.96 14.34
C GLU A 73 13.41 -25.55 14.35
N VAL A 74 13.41 -24.89 13.19
CA VAL A 74 12.85 -23.54 13.06
C VAL A 74 11.37 -23.55 12.72
N LEU A 75 10.92 -24.62 12.07
CA LEU A 75 9.59 -24.77 11.53
C LEU A 75 9.08 -26.18 11.82
N VAL A 76 8.06 -26.29 12.66
CA VAL A 76 7.39 -27.55 12.98
C VAL A 76 5.99 -27.53 12.35
N ALA A 77 5.84 -28.25 11.23
CA ALA A 77 4.61 -28.23 10.44
C ALA A 77 3.38 -28.64 11.28
N GLY A 78 2.33 -27.82 11.23
CA GLY A 78 1.08 -28.01 11.99
C GLY A 78 1.17 -27.57 13.46
N LYS A 79 2.34 -27.11 13.92
CA LYS A 79 2.58 -26.79 15.33
C LYS A 79 3.21 -25.39 15.49
N PRO A 80 2.40 -24.32 15.44
CA PRO A 80 2.91 -22.96 15.56
C PRO A 80 3.66 -22.72 16.88
N ASP A 81 3.12 -23.21 17.99
CA ASP A 81 3.67 -22.94 19.32
C ASP A 81 5.00 -23.69 19.57
N GLU A 82 5.28 -24.76 18.83
CA GLU A 82 6.55 -25.50 18.86
C GLU A 82 7.57 -24.97 17.81
N SER A 83 7.17 -24.02 16.95
CA SER A 83 8.04 -23.47 15.91
C SER A 83 8.85 -22.28 16.42
N GLU A 84 10.17 -22.45 16.52
CA GLU A 84 11.11 -21.40 16.95
C GLU A 84 10.92 -20.09 16.16
N LEU A 85 10.58 -20.18 14.86
CA LEU A 85 10.28 -19.00 14.03
C LEU A 85 9.23 -18.08 14.67
N LEU A 86 8.13 -18.64 15.20
CA LEU A 86 7.09 -17.84 15.85
C LEU A 86 7.50 -17.38 17.24
N GLN A 87 8.19 -18.24 17.99
CA GLN A 87 8.66 -17.89 19.33
C GLN A 87 9.56 -16.65 19.27
N ARG A 88 10.50 -16.62 18.33
CA ARG A 88 11.48 -15.52 18.14
C ARG A 88 10.84 -14.20 17.74
N VAL A 89 9.85 -14.21 16.84
CA VAL A 89 9.21 -12.97 16.36
C VAL A 89 8.19 -12.40 17.36
N MET A 90 7.82 -13.18 18.38
CA MET A 90 6.89 -12.78 19.44
C MET A 90 7.60 -12.36 20.75
N LEU A 91 8.93 -12.40 20.78
CA LEU A 91 9.71 -11.94 21.93
C LEU A 91 9.54 -10.43 22.17
N ALA A 92 9.90 -9.99 23.37
CA ALA A 92 9.85 -8.58 23.73
C ALA A 92 10.87 -7.76 22.90
N PRO A 93 10.60 -6.47 22.60
CA PRO A 93 11.50 -5.61 21.82
C PRO A 93 12.94 -5.49 22.36
N ASP A 94 13.14 -5.68 23.66
CA ASP A 94 14.43 -5.60 24.35
C ASP A 94 15.13 -6.97 24.48
N ASP A 95 14.54 -8.03 23.94
CA ASP A 95 15.13 -9.37 23.96
C ASP A 95 16.19 -9.52 22.85
N ASP A 96 17.39 -9.98 23.22
CA ASP A 96 18.52 -10.18 22.30
C ASP A 96 18.25 -11.25 21.23
N ASP A 97 17.32 -12.17 21.51
CA ASP A 97 16.93 -13.25 20.60
C ASP A 97 15.77 -12.85 19.66
N LEU A 98 15.17 -11.67 19.83
CA LEU A 98 14.12 -11.16 18.96
C LEU A 98 14.56 -11.13 17.50
N MET A 99 13.66 -11.60 16.63
CA MET A 99 13.83 -11.52 15.19
C MET A 99 12.70 -10.69 14.55
N PRO A 100 13.01 -9.74 13.64
CA PRO A 100 14.35 -9.30 13.27
C PRO A 100 15.07 -8.56 14.42
N PRO A 101 16.42 -8.59 14.47
CA PRO A 101 17.15 -7.96 15.57
C PRO A 101 17.00 -6.44 15.53
N LEU A 102 16.63 -5.86 16.67
CA LEU A 102 16.56 -4.42 16.86
C LEU A 102 17.92 -3.90 17.34
N SER A 103 18.36 -2.77 16.80
CA SER A 103 19.53 -2.05 17.31
C SER A 103 19.50 -0.62 16.81
N GLU A 104 20.21 0.29 17.48
CA GLU A 104 20.32 1.70 17.03
C GLU A 104 20.88 1.84 15.60
N LYS A 105 21.57 0.81 15.09
CA LYS A 105 22.17 0.78 13.75
C LYS A 105 21.27 0.10 12.71
N SER A 106 20.06 -0.28 13.09
CA SER A 106 19.13 -1.07 12.29
C SER A 106 17.79 -0.35 12.26
N ASP A 107 17.32 -0.03 11.06
CA ASP A 107 15.97 0.50 10.79
C ASP A 107 14.88 -0.58 10.88
N ARG A 108 15.19 -1.72 11.53
CA ARG A 108 14.29 -2.88 11.64
C ARG A 108 13.25 -2.65 12.71
N GLU A 109 12.04 -3.09 12.42
CA GLU A 109 10.91 -3.05 13.32
C GLU A 109 10.45 -4.50 13.59
N PRO A 110 9.84 -4.77 14.77
CA PRO A 110 9.16 -6.02 15.01
C PRO A 110 8.09 -6.31 13.94
N LEU A 111 7.78 -7.59 13.73
CA LEU A 111 6.66 -7.96 12.88
C LEU A 111 5.35 -7.43 13.46
N THR A 112 4.44 -7.03 12.58
CA THR A 112 3.09 -6.63 12.99
C THR A 112 2.28 -7.83 13.44
N VAL A 113 1.22 -7.57 14.22
CA VAL A 113 0.29 -8.61 14.67
C VAL A 113 -0.29 -9.39 13.49
N ASP A 114 -0.60 -8.71 12.37
CA ASP A 114 -1.13 -9.35 11.16
C ASP A 114 -0.08 -10.25 10.48
N GLN A 115 1.18 -9.82 10.42
CA GLN A 115 2.27 -10.63 9.86
C GLN A 115 2.51 -11.89 10.69
N ILE A 116 2.50 -11.76 12.02
CA ILE A 116 2.61 -12.90 12.95
C ILE A 116 1.42 -13.85 12.76
N ALA A 117 0.20 -13.31 12.63
CA ALA A 117 -1.00 -14.12 12.39
C ALA A 117 -0.92 -14.89 11.06
N ILE A 118 -0.42 -14.28 9.99
CA ILE A 118 -0.20 -14.94 8.69
C ILE A 118 0.78 -16.10 8.84
N LEU A 119 1.92 -15.87 9.50
CA LEU A 119 2.92 -16.92 9.76
C LEU A 119 2.33 -18.07 10.59
N LYS A 120 1.56 -17.74 11.63
CA LYS A 120 0.86 -18.71 12.47
C LYS A 120 -0.09 -19.59 11.68
N SER A 121 -1.01 -18.98 10.91
CA SER A 121 -1.96 -19.74 10.11
C SER A 121 -1.28 -20.59 9.03
N TRP A 122 -0.18 -20.10 8.46
CA TRP A 122 0.61 -20.88 7.51
C TRP A 122 1.24 -22.12 8.16
N ILE A 123 1.83 -21.97 9.36
CA ILE A 123 2.41 -23.11 10.09
C ILE A 123 1.33 -24.10 10.50
N GLU A 124 0.19 -23.64 11.02
CA GLU A 124 -0.97 -24.47 11.34
C GLU A 124 -1.47 -25.27 10.14
N ALA A 125 -1.43 -24.68 8.94
CA ALA A 125 -1.79 -25.34 7.69
C ALA A 125 -0.75 -26.37 7.19
N GLY A 126 0.28 -26.67 7.98
CA GLY A 126 1.36 -27.59 7.61
C GLY A 126 2.49 -26.92 6.83
N ALA A 127 2.57 -25.59 6.88
CA ALA A 127 3.60 -24.78 6.21
C ALA A 127 3.76 -25.10 4.71
N PRO A 128 2.67 -25.10 3.91
CA PRO A 128 2.74 -25.45 2.49
C PRO A 128 3.70 -24.51 1.75
N TRP A 129 4.62 -25.10 0.99
CA TRP A 129 5.63 -24.40 0.21
C TRP A 129 5.61 -24.91 -1.24
N PRO A 130 5.40 -24.05 -2.25
CA PRO A 130 5.36 -24.47 -3.65
C PRO A 130 6.70 -25.06 -4.12
N GLY A 131 6.65 -26.20 -4.79
CA GLY A 131 7.86 -26.89 -5.27
C GLY A 131 8.74 -26.00 -6.16
N GLY A 132 10.06 -26.07 -5.97
CA GLY A 132 11.04 -25.32 -6.78
C GLY A 132 11.17 -23.84 -6.43
N VAL A 133 10.42 -23.31 -5.46
CA VAL A 133 10.54 -21.91 -5.06
C VAL A 133 11.77 -21.69 -4.18
N THR A 134 12.65 -20.80 -4.64
CA THR A 134 13.76 -20.23 -3.87
C THR A 134 13.46 -18.77 -3.58
N LEU A 135 13.50 -18.39 -2.32
CA LEU A 135 13.28 -17.02 -1.88
C LEU A 135 14.57 -16.18 -1.97
N ALA A 136 14.41 -14.88 -2.20
CA ALA A 136 15.51 -13.92 -2.21
C ALA A 136 15.14 -12.71 -1.34
N ALA A 137 16.14 -12.14 -0.67
CA ALA A 137 15.91 -10.94 0.14
C ALA A 137 15.31 -9.82 -0.70
N ARG A 138 14.28 -9.17 -0.15
CA ARG A 138 13.62 -7.99 -0.72
C ARG A 138 13.65 -6.84 0.29
N PRO A 139 13.68 -5.58 -0.16
CA PRO A 139 13.51 -4.44 0.74
C PRO A 139 12.16 -4.51 1.47
N ARG A 140 12.13 -4.11 2.75
CA ARG A 140 10.88 -3.98 3.52
C ARG A 140 10.05 -2.80 3.01
N PRO A 141 8.75 -2.97 2.69
CA PRO A 141 7.85 -1.86 2.44
C PRO A 141 7.80 -0.97 3.69
N GLY A 142 8.08 0.31 3.55
CA GLY A 142 8.11 1.23 4.69
C GLY A 142 9.46 1.37 5.40
N VAL A 143 10.53 0.71 4.92
CA VAL A 143 11.86 1.35 5.04
C VAL A 143 11.68 2.69 4.36
N THR A 144 11.79 3.78 5.13
CA THR A 144 11.74 5.15 4.60
C THR A 144 12.78 5.19 3.51
N GLU A 145 12.28 5.08 2.30
CA GLU A 145 13.05 4.76 1.13
C GLU A 145 13.77 6.07 0.85
N ASP A 146 14.98 6.25 1.38
CA ASP A 146 15.60 7.58 1.62
C ASP A 146 15.31 8.52 0.44
N PRO A 147 14.50 9.57 0.64
CA PRO A 147 14.08 10.45 -0.45
C PRO A 147 15.25 11.18 -1.12
N ASN A 148 16.41 11.16 -0.47
CA ASN A 148 17.64 11.77 -0.96
C ASN A 148 18.47 10.81 -1.82
N VAL A 149 18.15 9.52 -1.84
CA VAL A 149 18.85 8.55 -2.70
C VAL A 149 18.14 8.47 -4.06
N PRO A 150 18.87 8.69 -5.18
CA PRO A 150 18.31 8.50 -6.51
C PRO A 150 17.81 7.08 -6.71
N ASP A 151 16.63 6.94 -7.29
CA ASP A 151 16.05 5.65 -7.63
C ASP A 151 16.08 5.43 -9.14
N PRO A 152 16.79 4.39 -9.62
CA PRO A 152 16.84 4.08 -11.04
C PRO A 152 15.47 3.67 -11.62
N ASP A 153 14.51 3.26 -10.80
CA ASP A 153 13.18 2.81 -11.22
C ASP A 153 12.15 3.94 -11.26
N LEU A 154 12.44 5.12 -10.67
CA LEU A 154 11.59 6.30 -10.81
C LEU A 154 11.68 6.83 -12.25
N ALA A 155 10.58 6.70 -12.99
CA ALA A 155 10.51 7.12 -14.39
C ALA A 155 10.19 8.61 -14.53
N LYS A 156 9.19 9.12 -13.79
CA LYS A 156 8.81 10.55 -13.82
C LYS A 156 8.11 11.01 -12.55
N LEU A 157 8.27 12.29 -12.23
CA LEU A 157 7.44 13.00 -11.26
C LEU A 157 6.27 13.70 -11.93
N GLU A 158 5.08 13.51 -11.38
CA GLU A 158 3.89 14.26 -11.76
C GLU A 158 3.36 15.04 -10.57
N VAL A 159 3.27 16.36 -10.74
CA VAL A 159 2.76 17.29 -9.71
C VAL A 159 1.36 17.75 -10.07
N TYR A 160 0.49 17.84 -9.06
CA TYR A 160 -0.89 18.30 -9.18
C TYR A 160 -1.24 19.29 -8.06
N PRO A 161 -1.90 20.42 -8.36
CA PRO A 161 -2.22 20.92 -9.70
C PRO A 161 -0.96 21.35 -10.50
N LYS A 162 -1.10 21.55 -11.82
CA LYS A 162 0.02 21.98 -12.70
C LYS A 162 0.40 23.46 -12.52
N SER A 163 -0.47 24.23 -11.89
CA SER A 163 -0.28 25.63 -11.52
C SER A 163 -1.14 25.91 -10.29
N VAL A 164 -0.71 26.83 -9.45
CA VAL A 164 -1.47 27.28 -8.28
C VAL A 164 -1.75 28.76 -8.41
N THR A 165 -3.00 29.16 -8.17
CA THR A 165 -3.38 30.56 -7.98
C THR A 165 -3.92 30.68 -6.57
N LEU A 166 -3.35 31.58 -5.77
CA LEU A 166 -3.83 31.92 -4.43
C LEU A 166 -4.50 33.28 -4.49
N GLU A 167 -5.79 33.32 -4.16
CA GLU A 167 -6.61 34.54 -4.21
C GLU A 167 -7.09 34.88 -2.81
N THR A 168 -6.87 36.11 -2.34
CA THR A 168 -7.30 36.59 -1.00
C THR A 168 -6.49 36.00 0.17
N ALA A 169 -6.56 36.66 1.33
CA ALA A 169 -5.76 36.32 2.52
C ALA A 169 -6.04 34.93 3.12
N ALA A 170 -7.20 34.33 2.83
CA ALA A 170 -7.65 33.09 3.46
C ALA A 170 -7.53 31.86 2.55
N ASP A 171 -7.01 32.02 1.33
CA ASP A 171 -6.88 30.91 0.38
C ASP A 171 -5.66 30.03 0.70
N PHE A 172 -5.73 28.78 0.25
CA PHE A 172 -4.69 27.80 0.44
C PHE A 172 -4.81 26.70 -0.60
N HIS A 173 -3.67 26.14 -0.99
CA HIS A 173 -3.63 25.00 -1.91
C HIS A 173 -2.70 23.92 -1.37
N ARG A 174 -3.08 22.66 -1.56
CA ARG A 174 -2.19 21.52 -1.32
C ARG A 174 -1.69 20.97 -2.64
N VAL A 175 -0.39 20.75 -2.71
CA VAL A 175 0.26 20.11 -3.84
C VAL A 175 0.41 18.62 -3.57
N VAL A 176 0.10 17.81 -4.57
CA VAL A 176 0.26 16.35 -4.55
C VAL A 176 1.33 15.97 -5.56
N VAL A 177 2.23 15.08 -5.15
CA VAL A 177 3.33 14.59 -5.97
C VAL A 177 3.17 13.08 -6.16
N ILE A 178 3.09 12.66 -7.42
CA ILE A 178 3.00 11.27 -7.82
C ILE A 178 4.29 10.86 -8.52
N GLY A 179 4.98 9.85 -7.98
CA GLY A 179 6.09 9.18 -8.64
C GLY A 179 5.57 8.05 -9.50
N ASN A 180 5.83 8.09 -10.81
CA ASN A 180 5.54 6.99 -11.71
C ASN A 180 6.83 6.19 -11.95
N TYR A 181 6.75 4.87 -11.84
CA TYR A 181 7.88 3.96 -11.88
C TYR A 181 7.89 3.10 -13.14
N LYS A 182 9.04 2.52 -13.47
CA LYS A 182 9.24 1.67 -14.66
C LYS A 182 8.42 0.38 -14.64
N ASP A 183 8.02 -0.08 -13.46
CA ASP A 183 7.13 -1.22 -13.25
C ASP A 183 5.64 -0.88 -13.48
N ALA A 184 5.36 0.32 -14.02
CA ALA A 184 4.02 0.88 -14.23
C ALA A 184 3.24 1.17 -12.94
N THR A 185 3.89 1.17 -11.77
CA THR A 185 3.26 1.63 -10.52
C THR A 185 3.31 3.15 -10.41
N ALA A 186 2.26 3.71 -9.82
CA ALA A 186 2.20 5.12 -9.42
C ALA A 186 2.06 5.18 -7.91
N ARG A 187 2.91 5.98 -7.25
CA ARG A 187 2.93 6.10 -5.79
C ARG A 187 2.77 7.56 -5.41
N ASN A 188 1.95 7.83 -4.40
CA ASN A 188 1.91 9.15 -3.78
C ASN A 188 3.20 9.33 -2.98
N VAL A 189 4.03 10.28 -3.40
CA VAL A 189 5.32 10.58 -2.79
C VAL A 189 5.35 11.98 -2.15
N THR A 190 4.17 12.57 -1.92
CA THR A 190 4.03 13.94 -1.43
C THR A 190 4.75 14.15 -0.10
N GLU A 191 4.64 13.20 0.84
CA GLU A 191 5.26 13.32 2.17
C GLU A 191 6.79 13.23 2.14
N TRP A 192 7.35 12.62 1.10
CA TRP A 192 8.78 12.42 0.94
C TRP A 192 9.44 13.44 -0.01
N ALA A 193 8.64 14.17 -0.77
CA ALA A 193 9.13 15.21 -1.67
C ALA A 193 9.59 16.44 -0.87
N LYS A 194 10.69 17.03 -1.31
CA LYS A 194 11.20 18.31 -0.81
C LYS A 194 10.58 19.43 -1.61
N PHE A 195 9.99 20.40 -0.92
CA PHE A 195 9.36 21.57 -1.51
C PHE A 195 10.16 22.82 -1.18
N SER A 196 10.34 23.71 -2.17
CA SER A 196 10.98 25.01 -1.97
C SER A 196 10.38 26.06 -2.90
N LEU A 197 10.24 27.29 -2.41
CA LEU A 197 9.78 28.43 -3.21
C LEU A 197 10.96 29.30 -3.63
N ALA A 198 10.95 29.74 -4.90
CA ALA A 198 11.95 30.69 -5.41
C ALA A 198 11.92 32.02 -4.66
N ASN A 199 10.71 32.51 -4.32
CA ASN A 199 10.50 33.67 -3.47
C ASN A 199 9.50 33.33 -2.34
N PRO A 200 9.95 33.18 -1.08
CA PRO A 200 9.10 32.86 0.07
C PRO A 200 8.32 34.06 0.64
N GLU A 201 8.55 35.28 0.16
CA GLU A 201 7.75 36.45 0.57
C GLU A 201 6.37 36.44 -0.11
N LEU A 202 6.28 35.88 -1.33
CA LEU A 202 5.05 35.86 -2.12
C LEU A 202 4.06 34.79 -1.63
N ALA A 203 4.55 33.67 -1.13
CA ALA A 203 3.74 32.59 -0.56
C ALA A 203 4.51 31.88 0.56
N SER A 204 3.80 31.40 1.58
CA SER A 204 4.37 30.53 2.60
C SER A 204 4.09 29.06 2.31
N LEU A 205 4.98 28.18 2.78
CA LEU A 205 4.99 26.77 2.48
C LEU A 205 5.14 25.95 3.78
N GLU A 206 4.15 25.14 4.10
CA GLU A 206 4.12 24.22 5.24
C GLU A 206 3.95 22.79 4.71
N GLY A 207 5.07 22.07 4.50
CA GLY A 207 5.06 20.80 3.80
C GLY A 207 4.64 20.99 2.34
N SER A 208 3.46 20.46 1.96
CA SER A 208 2.87 20.68 0.63
C SER A 208 1.75 21.73 0.60
N LEU A 209 1.47 22.40 1.73
CA LEU A 209 0.45 23.43 1.85
C LEU A 209 1.04 24.81 1.52
N LEU A 210 0.47 25.46 0.51
CA LEU A 210 0.75 26.84 0.16
C LEU A 210 -0.30 27.78 0.76
N LYS A 211 0.13 28.92 1.28
CA LYS A 211 -0.72 30.05 1.69
C LYS A 211 -0.19 31.36 1.11
N PRO A 212 -1.05 32.34 0.82
CA PRO A 212 -0.66 33.61 0.21
C PRO A 212 0.19 34.46 1.15
N GLY A 213 1.16 35.16 0.57
CA GLY A 213 1.99 36.19 1.22
C GLY A 213 1.68 37.56 0.62
N THR A 214 2.51 38.03 -0.31
CA THR A 214 2.25 39.24 -1.10
C THR A 214 1.97 38.91 -2.57
N ASP A 215 1.27 39.81 -3.26
CA ASP A 215 0.94 39.66 -4.68
C ASP A 215 2.18 39.54 -5.55
N GLY A 216 2.12 38.64 -6.53
CA GLY A 216 3.22 38.38 -7.45
C GLY A 216 3.22 36.96 -8.02
N GLU A 217 4.31 36.62 -8.69
CA GLU A 217 4.53 35.29 -9.27
C GLU A 217 5.82 34.68 -8.70
N THR A 218 5.73 33.43 -8.29
CA THR A 218 6.86 32.63 -7.79
C THR A 218 6.81 31.23 -8.40
N ILE A 219 7.88 30.48 -8.26
CA ILE A 219 7.97 29.09 -8.72
C ILE A 219 8.11 28.20 -7.50
N LEU A 220 7.25 27.18 -7.41
CA LEU A 220 7.42 26.07 -6.49
C LEU A 220 8.25 25.00 -7.17
N THR A 221 9.43 24.72 -6.61
CA THR A 221 10.26 23.58 -6.99
C THR A 221 9.98 22.42 -6.05
N ILE A 222 9.72 21.26 -6.65
CA ILE A 222 9.51 19.97 -6.00
C ILE A 222 10.69 19.07 -6.39
N GLU A 223 11.37 18.50 -5.40
CA GLU A 223 12.48 17.58 -5.60
C GLU A 223 12.17 16.25 -4.90
N PHE A 224 12.36 15.14 -5.62
CA PHE A 224 12.27 13.80 -5.06
C PHE A 224 13.24 12.90 -5.79
N ARG A 225 14.15 12.26 -5.04
CA ARG A 225 15.14 11.29 -5.56
C ARG A 225 15.98 11.80 -6.74
N GLY A 226 16.41 13.05 -6.65
CA GLY A 226 17.21 13.71 -7.67
C GLY A 226 16.44 14.16 -8.91
N GLN A 227 15.13 13.82 -9.03
CA GLN A 227 14.26 14.43 -10.03
C GLN A 227 13.66 15.73 -9.49
N LYS A 228 13.47 16.69 -10.40
CA LYS A 228 12.87 17.99 -10.11
C LYS A 228 11.65 18.23 -10.98
N ALA A 229 10.64 18.84 -10.39
CA ALA A 229 9.46 19.36 -11.08
C ALA A 229 9.21 20.78 -10.60
N GLU A 230 8.71 21.64 -11.47
CA GLU A 230 8.41 23.03 -11.16
C GLU A 230 6.98 23.35 -11.56
N ILE A 231 6.27 24.06 -10.69
CA ILE A 231 4.94 24.60 -11.00
C ILE A 231 4.89 26.09 -10.67
N PRO A 232 4.23 26.90 -11.52
CA PRO A 232 4.02 28.31 -11.24
C PRO A 232 3.01 28.51 -10.11
N VAL A 233 3.29 29.49 -9.25
CA VAL A 233 2.42 29.95 -8.18
C VAL A 233 2.18 31.43 -8.37
N THR A 234 0.93 31.82 -8.54
CA THR A 234 0.51 33.21 -8.65
C THR A 234 -0.28 33.60 -7.41
N VAL A 235 0.04 34.74 -6.82
CA VAL A 235 -0.67 35.28 -5.66
C VAL A 235 -1.31 36.61 -6.06
N LYS A 236 -2.61 36.74 -5.79
CA LYS A 236 -3.41 37.91 -6.12
C LYS A 236 -4.30 38.31 -4.96
N ASP A 237 -4.47 39.60 -4.79
CA ASP A 237 -5.40 40.17 -3.82
C ASP A 237 -5.13 39.66 -2.39
N ALA A 238 -3.89 39.33 -2.04
CA ALA A 238 -3.53 38.67 -0.79
C ALA A 238 -3.91 39.47 0.46
N ALA A 239 -4.06 40.79 0.33
CA ALA A 239 -4.53 41.68 1.40
C ALA A 239 -6.06 41.70 1.56
N LEU A 240 -6.83 41.24 0.56
CA LEU A 240 -8.28 41.24 0.62
C LEU A 240 -8.79 40.04 1.44
N PRO A 241 -9.84 40.19 2.24
CA PRO A 241 -10.52 39.05 2.83
C PRO A 241 -11.22 38.24 1.74
N ARG A 242 -11.32 36.92 1.94
CA ARG A 242 -12.12 36.07 1.04
C ARG A 242 -13.57 36.57 1.04
N PRO A 243 -14.18 36.81 -0.14
CA PRO A 243 -15.59 37.19 -0.20
C PRO A 243 -16.48 36.08 0.37
N VAL A 244 -17.56 36.49 1.03
CA VAL A 244 -18.57 35.56 1.54
C VAL A 244 -19.19 34.83 0.35
N SER A 245 -19.11 33.50 0.36
CA SER A 245 -19.69 32.62 -0.63
C SER A 245 -21.00 32.06 -0.09
N PHE A 246 -22.08 32.23 -0.84
CA PHE A 246 -23.35 31.61 -0.48
C PHE A 246 -23.20 30.08 -0.34
N GLN A 247 -22.46 29.44 -1.25
CA GLN A 247 -22.26 27.99 -1.26
C GLN A 247 -21.34 27.48 -0.15
N LEU A 248 -20.26 28.20 0.15
CA LEU A 248 -19.25 27.73 1.10
C LEU A 248 -19.47 28.25 2.53
N ASP A 249 -20.19 29.37 2.70
CA ASP A 249 -20.37 30.02 4.01
C ASP A 249 -21.83 29.98 4.48
N VAL A 250 -22.79 30.30 3.61
CA VAL A 250 -24.21 30.42 4.02
C VAL A 250 -24.93 29.08 3.99
N MET A 251 -24.77 28.29 2.93
CA MET A 251 -25.44 26.99 2.80
C MET A 251 -25.07 26.02 3.92
N PRO A 252 -23.79 25.87 4.36
CA PRO A 252 -23.47 24.99 5.47
C PRO A 252 -24.14 25.39 6.78
N ILE A 253 -24.31 26.69 7.05
CA ILE A 253 -25.04 27.19 8.22
C ILE A 253 -26.52 26.79 8.13
N LEU A 254 -27.16 27.02 6.98
CA LEU A 254 -28.56 26.65 6.77
C LEU A 254 -28.79 25.14 6.86
N THR A 255 -27.86 24.33 6.33
CA THR A 255 -27.88 22.87 6.43
C THR A 255 -27.71 22.40 7.87
N SER A 256 -26.70 22.93 8.58
CA SER A 256 -26.45 22.58 9.98
C SER A 256 -27.59 22.98 10.90
N ALA A 257 -28.27 24.10 10.61
CA ALA A 257 -29.44 24.55 11.35
C ALA A 257 -30.74 23.84 10.92
N GLY A 258 -30.71 22.99 9.88
CA GLY A 258 -31.87 22.28 9.34
C GLY A 258 -32.85 23.16 8.55
N CYS A 259 -32.52 24.43 8.29
CA CYS A 259 -33.43 25.39 7.67
C CYS A 259 -33.75 25.04 6.20
N ASN A 260 -32.77 24.50 5.47
CA ASN A 260 -32.93 24.08 4.07
C ASN A 260 -33.36 22.61 3.93
N THR A 261 -33.85 21.97 5.00
CA THR A 261 -34.36 20.60 4.96
C THR A 261 -35.79 20.53 4.45
N GLY A 262 -36.18 19.37 3.91
CA GLY A 262 -37.50 19.12 3.32
C GLY A 262 -38.69 19.19 4.29
N SER A 263 -38.44 19.35 5.59
CA SER A 263 -39.48 19.41 6.62
C SER A 263 -40.10 20.80 6.79
N CYS A 264 -39.38 21.87 6.43
CA CYS A 264 -39.84 23.27 6.59
C CYS A 264 -39.60 24.08 5.31
N HIS A 265 -38.74 25.11 5.36
CA HIS A 265 -38.46 26.02 4.25
C HIS A 265 -37.73 25.37 3.07
N GLY A 266 -37.12 24.19 3.24
CA GLY A 266 -36.54 23.40 2.15
C GLY A 266 -37.51 22.43 1.47
N SER A 267 -38.78 22.37 1.89
CA SER A 267 -39.80 21.57 1.21
C SER A 267 -40.17 22.17 -0.15
N ALA A 268 -40.72 21.36 -1.07
CA ALA A 268 -41.15 21.83 -2.40
C ALA A 268 -42.22 22.92 -2.36
N ARG A 269 -42.94 23.08 -1.23
CA ARG A 269 -43.94 24.14 -1.03
C ARG A 269 -43.42 25.29 -0.15
N GLY A 270 -42.22 25.17 0.41
CA GLY A 270 -41.72 26.09 1.44
C GLY A 270 -42.61 26.13 2.68
N GLN A 271 -42.45 27.19 3.47
CA GLN A 271 -43.29 27.47 4.64
C GLN A 271 -43.54 28.98 4.75
N ASP A 272 -44.79 29.37 5.02
CA ASP A 272 -45.24 30.77 5.19
C ASP A 272 -44.85 31.72 4.05
N GLY A 273 -44.89 31.23 2.81
CA GLY A 273 -44.54 32.00 1.62
C GLY A 273 -43.04 32.16 1.35
N PHE A 274 -42.18 31.53 2.17
CA PHE A 274 -40.73 31.52 1.98
C PHE A 274 -40.22 30.12 1.59
N MET A 275 -39.40 30.07 0.53
CA MET A 275 -38.85 28.85 -0.07
C MET A 275 -37.34 28.98 -0.22
N LEU A 276 -36.57 28.09 0.43
CA LEU A 276 -35.12 28.01 0.28
C LEU A 276 -34.68 27.08 -0.87
N SER A 277 -35.55 26.13 -1.24
CA SER A 277 -35.42 25.14 -2.33
C SER A 277 -34.18 24.23 -2.32
N LEU A 278 -34.39 22.95 -2.66
CA LEU A 278 -33.36 21.99 -3.10
C LEU A 278 -33.51 21.64 -4.60
N PHE A 279 -34.33 22.41 -5.33
CA PHE A 279 -34.61 22.30 -6.76
C PHE A 279 -34.31 23.61 -7.49
#